data_AF-A0A2A4R507-F1
#
_entry.id   AF-A0A2A4R507-F1
#
_cell.length_a   1.000
_cell.length_b   1.000
_cell.length_c   1.000
_cell.angle_alpha   90.00
_cell.angle_beta   90.00
_cell.angle_gamma   90.00
#
_symmetry.space_group_name_H-M   'P 1'
#
loop_
_entity.id
_entity.type
_entity.pdbx_description
1 polymer ?
#
loop_
_entity_poly.entity_id
_entity_poly.type
_entity_poly.pdbx_seq_one_letter_code
_entity_poly.pdbx_strand_id
1 'polypeptide(L)'
;MKSVFTSSFLVFALLTFPANAGLAGKGGVKEIHNNGLIRGHQSYKVICKTKGDRVVVRKENRWTDSLGYGFSITFSKMNIQQFAYDLCYGQ
;
A
#
# COMPACT_ATOMS: atom_id res chain seq x y z
N MET A 1 -61.68 -36.02 -11.35
CA MET A 1 -60.97 -35.22 -10.33
C MET A 1 -59.66 -34.77 -10.96
N LYS A 2 -59.43 -33.44 -11.07
CA LYS A 2 -58.33 -32.84 -11.83
C LYS A 2 -57.04 -32.90 -11.01
N SER A 3 -56.03 -33.59 -11.53
CA SER A 3 -54.69 -33.68 -10.95
C SER A 3 -53.95 -32.35 -11.22
N VAL A 4 -53.66 -31.60 -10.15
CA VAL A 4 -52.89 -30.35 -10.22
C VAL A 4 -51.42 -30.72 -10.15
N PHE A 5 -50.75 -30.74 -11.31
CA PHE A 5 -49.31 -30.87 -11.42
C PHE A 5 -48.65 -29.60 -10.86
N THR A 6 -48.09 -29.70 -9.66
CA THR A 6 -47.18 -28.72 -9.05
C THR A 6 -45.85 -28.75 -9.78
N SER A 7 -45.63 -27.78 -10.67
CA SER A 7 -44.33 -27.57 -11.32
C SER A 7 -43.52 -26.55 -10.51
N SER A 8 -42.65 -27.06 -9.64
CA SER A 8 -41.64 -26.29 -8.92
C SER A 8 -40.58 -25.79 -9.89
N PHE A 9 -40.70 -24.53 -10.35
CA PHE A 9 -39.68 -23.90 -11.18
C PHE A 9 -38.54 -23.38 -10.28
N LEU A 10 -37.51 -24.22 -10.12
CA LEU A 10 -36.30 -23.93 -9.37
C LEU A 10 -35.43 -22.98 -10.22
N VAL A 11 -35.53 -21.66 -9.98
CA VAL A 11 -34.70 -20.67 -10.65
C VAL A 11 -33.33 -20.62 -9.97
N PHE A 12 -32.37 -21.35 -10.52
CA PHE A 12 -30.94 -21.13 -10.29
C PHE A 12 -30.49 -19.97 -11.18
N ALA A 13 -30.37 -18.76 -10.62
CA ALA A 13 -29.72 -17.63 -11.29
C ALA A 13 -28.34 -17.42 -10.67
N LEU A 14 -27.32 -17.60 -11.51
CA LEU A 14 -25.90 -17.56 -11.21
C LEU A 14 -25.48 -16.30 -10.43
N LEU A 15 -24.83 -16.52 -9.29
CA LEU A 15 -23.96 -15.55 -8.63
C LEU A 15 -22.74 -15.30 -9.53
N THR A 16 -22.82 -14.31 -10.41
CA THR A 16 -21.65 -13.79 -11.12
C THR A 16 -20.99 -12.72 -10.26
N PHE A 17 -20.17 -13.15 -9.32
CA PHE A 17 -19.15 -12.27 -8.74
C PHE A 17 -18.12 -12.00 -9.83
N PRO A 18 -17.82 -10.75 -10.23
CA PRO A 18 -16.51 -10.47 -10.76
C PRO A 18 -15.52 -10.68 -9.61
N ALA A 19 -14.93 -11.88 -9.56
CA ALA A 19 -13.67 -12.09 -8.89
C ALA A 19 -12.64 -11.22 -9.62
N ASN A 20 -12.45 -9.98 -9.18
CA ASN A 20 -11.29 -9.18 -9.53
C ASN A 20 -10.06 -9.79 -8.85
N ALA A 21 -9.63 -10.93 -9.39
CA ALA A 21 -8.36 -11.53 -9.10
C ALA A 21 -7.25 -10.60 -9.62
N GLY A 22 -6.50 -10.04 -8.68
CA GLY A 22 -5.05 -9.99 -8.81
C GLY A 22 -4.45 -8.99 -9.79
N LEU A 23 -4.59 -7.70 -9.52
CA LEU A 23 -3.53 -6.71 -9.84
C LEU A 23 -3.06 -5.96 -8.58
N ALA A 24 -3.12 -6.62 -7.43
CA ALA A 24 -2.54 -6.14 -6.18
C ALA A 24 -1.32 -7.00 -5.84
N GLY A 25 -0.10 -6.44 -6.02
CA GLY A 25 1.07 -6.98 -5.34
C GLY A 25 2.32 -7.22 -6.20
N LYS A 26 2.82 -6.20 -6.90
CA LYS A 26 4.29 -6.05 -6.98
C LYS A 26 4.63 -4.75 -6.25
N GLY A 27 5.49 -4.89 -5.24
CA GLY A 27 5.55 -4.10 -4.00
C GLY A 27 5.47 -2.59 -4.18
N GLY A 28 4.59 -1.93 -3.43
CA GLY A 28 4.41 -0.49 -3.48
C GLY A 28 3.98 0.11 -2.16
N VAL A 29 3.76 1.42 -2.14
CA VAL A 29 3.31 2.14 -0.94
C VAL A 29 1.86 1.74 -0.62
N LYS A 30 1.61 1.32 0.61
CA LYS A 30 0.28 1.16 1.16
C LYS A 30 -0.20 2.51 1.70
N GLU A 31 0.58 3.10 2.60
CA GLU A 31 0.24 4.35 3.28
C GLU A 31 1.50 5.16 3.63
N ILE A 32 1.35 6.48 3.76
CA ILE A 32 2.38 7.39 4.27
C ILE A 32 1.73 8.24 5.37
N HIS A 33 2.23 8.14 6.59
CA HIS A 33 1.78 8.93 7.72
C HIS A 33 2.84 9.97 8.10
N ASN A 34 2.44 11.21 8.34
CA ASN A 34 3.33 12.22 8.89
C ASN A 34 3.40 12.03 10.41
N ASN A 35 4.58 11.69 10.92
CA ASN A 35 4.83 11.48 12.33
C ASN A 35 5.24 12.77 13.07
N GLY A 36 5.27 13.92 12.38
CA GLY A 36 5.73 15.17 12.93
C GLY A 36 7.26 15.25 12.92
N LEU A 37 7.85 15.75 14.02
CA LEU A 37 9.28 16.00 14.12
C LEU A 37 9.99 14.95 14.98
N ILE A 38 11.07 14.36 14.48
CA ILE A 38 12.03 13.57 15.26
C ILE A 38 13.33 14.36 15.31
N ARG A 39 13.76 14.76 16.52
CA ARG A 39 14.97 15.58 16.73
C ARG A 39 15.01 16.85 15.86
N GLY A 40 13.85 17.51 15.70
CA GLY A 40 13.72 18.74 14.91
C GLY A 40 13.58 18.53 13.39
N HIS A 41 13.53 17.28 12.91
CA HIS A 41 13.44 16.95 11.49
C HIS A 41 12.10 16.29 11.15
N GLN A 42 11.50 16.64 10.01
CA GLN A 42 10.25 16.03 9.55
C GLN A 42 10.40 14.52 9.42
N SER A 43 9.42 13.77 9.88
CA SER A 43 9.44 12.31 9.89
C SER A 43 8.14 11.74 9.36
N TYR A 44 8.26 10.61 8.66
CA TYR A 44 7.14 9.92 8.05
C TYR A 44 7.22 8.43 8.35
N LYS A 45 6.08 7.80 8.63
CA LYS A 45 5.94 6.35 8.63
C LYS A 45 5.44 5.92 7.26
N VAL A 46 6.31 5.25 6.50
CA VAL A 46 5.99 4.66 5.21
C VAL A 46 5.64 3.20 5.42
N ILE A 47 4.43 2.81 5.05
CA ILE A 47 3.92 1.45 5.13
C ILE A 47 3.99 0.87 3.73
N CYS A 48 4.86 -0.11 3.49
CA CYS A 48 4.97 -0.79 2.21
C CYS A 48 4.07 -2.04 2.18
N LYS A 49 3.47 -2.33 1.02
CA LYS A 49 2.62 -3.51 0.83
C LYS A 49 3.38 -4.83 1.04
N THR A 50 4.68 -4.87 0.73
CA THR A 50 5.49 -6.10 0.74
C THR A 50 6.78 -6.01 1.56
N LYS A 51 7.26 -4.81 1.90
CA LYS A 51 8.53 -4.58 2.62
C LYS A 51 8.35 -4.18 4.10
N GLY A 52 7.12 -4.20 4.60
CA GLY A 52 6.78 -3.77 5.96
C GLY A 52 6.81 -2.25 6.15
N ASP A 53 6.82 -1.83 7.41
CA ASP A 53 6.77 -0.42 7.82
C ASP A 53 8.16 0.13 8.08
N ARG A 54 8.45 1.35 7.63
CA ARG A 54 9.67 2.07 7.96
C ARG A 54 9.38 3.49 8.38
N VAL A 55 10.10 3.96 9.41
CA VAL A 55 10.13 5.37 9.78
C VAL A 55 11.32 6.02 9.07
N VAL A 56 11.04 7.11 8.38
CA VAL A 56 12.01 7.86 7.60
C VAL A 56 11.99 9.32 8.03
N VAL A 57 13.16 9.94 8.05
CA VAL A 57 13.37 11.29 8.58
C VAL A 57 14.04 12.14 7.51
N ARG A 58 13.50 13.34 7.28
CA ARG A 58 14.04 14.33 6.34
C ARG A 58 15.07 15.19 7.05
N LYS A 59 16.34 14.92 6.82
CA LYS A 59 17.45 15.76 7.27
C LYS A 59 17.94 16.58 6.09
N GLU A 60 17.61 17.87 6.09
CA GLU A 60 17.95 18.80 5.01
C GLU A 60 17.49 18.26 3.64
N ASN A 61 18.44 17.96 2.76
CA ASN A 61 18.23 17.40 1.44
C ASN A 61 18.46 15.89 1.40
N ARG A 62 18.25 15.15 2.49
CA ARG A 62 18.46 13.70 2.54
C ARG A 62 17.38 13.00 3.35
N TRP A 63 17.03 11.79 2.92
CA TRP A 63 16.19 10.88 3.69
C TRP A 63 17.08 9.96 4.50
N THR A 64 16.77 9.79 5.79
CA THR A 64 17.43 8.85 6.68
C THR A 64 16.41 7.93 7.34
N ASP A 65 16.85 6.82 7.92
CA ASP A 65 16.02 6.06 8.85
C ASP A 65 15.89 6.79 10.21
N SER A 66 15.23 6.14 11.17
CA SER A 66 15.06 6.65 12.55
C SER A 66 16.37 6.74 13.34
N LEU A 67 17.41 5.97 12.97
CA LEU A 67 18.73 5.97 13.60
C LEU A 67 19.64 7.06 13.00
N GLY A 68 19.30 7.55 11.81
CA GLY A 68 20.05 8.57 11.09
C GLY A 68 20.92 8.03 9.95
N TYR A 69 20.82 6.75 9.60
CA TYR A 69 21.50 6.19 8.44
C TYR A 69 20.83 6.71 7.17
N GLY A 70 21.63 7.32 6.29
CA GLY A 70 21.15 7.89 5.03
C GLY A 70 20.78 6.81 4.02
N PHE A 71 19.65 6.99 3.36
CA PHE A 71 19.35 6.26 2.13
C PHE A 71 20.21 6.80 0.97
N SER A 72 20.34 6.03 -0.12
CA SER A 72 21.16 6.39 -1.30
C SER A 72 21.01 7.85 -1.73
N ILE A 73 22.09 8.45 -2.26
CA ILE A 73 22.16 9.85 -2.70
C ILE A 73 21.09 10.17 -3.75
N THR A 74 20.65 9.18 -4.53
CA THR A 74 19.55 9.32 -5.51
C THR A 74 18.27 9.86 -4.86
N PHE A 75 18.03 9.55 -3.59
CA PHE A 75 16.83 9.94 -2.84
C PHE A 75 16.89 11.36 -2.27
N SER A 76 18.06 12.00 -2.28
CA SER A 76 18.32 13.28 -1.62
C SER A 76 17.31 14.38 -1.99
N LYS A 77 16.98 14.48 -3.27
CA LYS A 77 16.11 15.56 -3.78
C LYS A 77 14.65 15.13 -3.98
N MET A 78 14.30 13.89 -3.65
CA MET A 78 12.95 13.37 -3.87
C MET A 78 12.00 13.88 -2.80
N ASN A 79 10.77 14.18 -3.21
CA ASN A 79 9.67 14.39 -2.26
C ASN A 79 9.30 13.07 -1.56
N ILE A 80 8.51 13.13 -0.49
CA ILE A 80 8.17 11.96 0.32
C ILE A 80 7.42 10.87 -0.48
N GLN A 81 6.61 11.24 -1.47
CA GLN A 81 5.83 10.28 -2.26
C GLN A 81 6.73 9.48 -3.21
N GLN A 82 7.60 10.16 -3.95
CA GLN A 82 8.59 9.51 -4.83
C GLN A 82 9.56 8.66 -4.02
N PHE A 83 10.06 9.21 -2.91
CA PHE A 83 10.94 8.48 -2.02
C PHE A 83 10.26 7.23 -1.45
N ALA A 84 9.02 7.32 -0.98
CA ALA A 84 8.28 6.18 -0.47
C ALA A 84 8.02 5.12 -1.55
N TYR A 85 7.73 5.56 -2.78
CA TYR A 85 7.58 4.65 -3.92
C TYR A 85 8.87 3.88 -4.16
N ASP A 86 10.00 4.56 -4.32
CA ASP A 86 11.29 3.92 -4.53
C ASP A 86 11.77 3.13 -3.29
N LEU A 87 11.38 3.51 -2.08
CA LEU A 87 11.69 2.73 -0.87
C LEU A 87 10.92 1.40 -0.85
N CYS A 88 9.67 1.41 -1.30
CA CYS A 88 8.80 0.23 -1.30
C CYS A 88 8.98 -0.66 -2.55
N TYR A 89 9.30 -0.07 -3.71
CA TYR A 89 9.58 -0.76 -4.97
C TYR A 89 11.07 -1.08 -5.13
N GLY A 90 11.94 -0.14 -4.77
CA GLY A 90 13.36 -0.14 -5.09
C GLY A 90 14.23 -0.87 -4.06
N GLN A 91 15.19 -1.58 -4.65
CA GLN A 91 16.15 -2.55 -4.11
C GLN A 91 15.54 -3.88 -3.68
#